data_AF-A0A3D5V7U7-F1
#
_entry.id   AF-A0A3D5V7U7-F1
#
_cell.length_a   1.000
_cell.length_b   1.000
_cell.length_c   1.000
_cell.angle_alpha   90.00
_cell.angle_beta   90.00
_cell.angle_gamma   90.00
#
_symmetry.space_group_name_H-M   'P 1'
#
loop_
_entity.id
_entity.type
_entity.pdbx_description
1 polymer ?
#
loop_
_entity_poly.entity_id
_entity_poly.type
_entity_poly.pdbx_seq_one_letter_code
_entity_poly.pdbx_strand_id
1 'polypeptide(L)'
;MHLETLLIKYPYKIAWYISRLFHKGMQIDFLCGNIVDYICFKNIYALMPNIRIIARNKKVKKQLLQYGIDAPVYPNFPDVIIMARHLTRKYPVKKIKKIGMRHGAYHFKDFINKKKYNAFDIYFVTSKSEQKAAIARGIVKTVPIGFPKIDNAFKNNNLDKYKAKLNINPHLNTIIFSATWDKKGYAASDKWDV
;
A
#
# COMPACT_ATOMS: atom_id res chain seq x y z
N MET A 1 15.93 20.12 -10.73
CA MET A 1 15.96 19.02 -9.74
C MET A 1 16.44 19.62 -8.43
N HIS A 2 15.50 19.94 -7.54
CA HIS A 2 15.65 20.93 -6.47
C HIS A 2 16.57 20.52 -5.31
N LEU A 3 17.37 21.47 -4.83
CA LEU A 3 18.24 21.42 -3.64
C LEU A 3 17.57 20.81 -2.40
N GLU A 4 16.26 21.01 -2.22
CA GLU A 4 15.45 20.42 -1.15
C GLU A 4 15.55 18.89 -1.08
N THR A 5 15.70 18.24 -2.24
CA THR A 5 15.82 16.78 -2.30
C THR A 5 17.16 16.31 -1.74
N LEU A 6 18.22 17.11 -1.87
CA LEU A 6 19.55 16.78 -1.35
C LEU A 6 19.61 17.03 0.16
N LEU A 7 19.00 18.13 0.62
CA LEU A 7 18.91 18.52 2.03
C LEU A 7 18.22 17.48 2.91
N ILE A 8 17.23 16.75 2.39
CA ILE A 8 16.59 15.66 3.14
C ILE A 8 17.34 14.34 2.98
N LYS A 9 17.97 14.13 1.81
CA LYS A 9 18.59 12.86 1.44
C LYS A 9 19.86 12.54 2.22
N TYR A 10 20.76 13.51 2.39
CA TYR A 10 22.04 13.27 3.07
C TYR A 10 21.88 13.07 4.58
N PRO A 11 21.13 13.92 5.31
CA PRO A 11 20.88 13.70 6.73
C PRO A 11 20.21 12.35 6.99
N TYR A 12 19.24 11.96 6.16
CA TYR A 12 18.63 10.63 6.27
C TYR A 12 19.68 9.52 6.11
N LYS A 13 20.57 9.60 5.12
CA LYS A 13 21.62 8.59 4.91
C LYS A 13 22.55 8.50 6.10
N ILE A 14 23.02 9.64 6.62
CA ILE A 14 23.93 9.70 7.77
C ILE A 14 23.23 9.08 8.99
N ALA A 15 22.01 9.52 9.30
CA ALA A 15 21.23 9.00 10.41
C ALA A 15 20.95 7.49 10.27
N TRP A 16 20.74 6.99 9.05
CA TRP A 16 20.59 5.55 8.82
C TRP A 16 21.89 4.77 9.13
N TYR A 17 23.03 5.26 8.66
CA TYR A 17 24.32 4.60 8.95
C TYR A 17 24.66 4.62 10.44
N ILE A 18 24.40 5.73 11.12
CA ILE A 18 24.57 5.85 12.57
C ILE A 18 23.62 4.88 13.27
N SER A 19 22.33 4.86 12.93
CA SER A 19 21.34 3.94 13.49
C SER A 19 21.79 2.48 13.37
N ARG A 20 22.34 2.07 12.22
CA ARG A 20 22.86 0.71 11.97
C ARG A 20 23.99 0.29 12.91
N LEU A 21 24.72 1.22 13.53
CA LEU A 21 25.75 0.90 14.50
C LEU A 21 25.15 0.46 15.85
N PHE A 22 23.92 0.87 16.15
CA PHE A 22 23.32 0.71 17.48
C PHE A 22 22.20 -0.33 17.55
N HIS A 23 21.49 -0.65 16.46
CA HIS A 23 20.46 -1.69 16.50
C HIS A 23 21.00 -3.07 16.12
N LYS A 24 20.70 -4.07 16.97
CA LYS A 24 21.00 -5.48 16.72
C LYS A 24 19.82 -6.13 15.99
N GLY A 25 20.11 -6.87 14.92
CA GLY A 25 19.11 -7.60 14.13
C GLY A 25 18.54 -6.85 12.93
N MET A 26 17.66 -7.54 12.19
CA MET A 26 17.01 -7.03 10.99
C MET A 26 15.71 -6.30 11.36
N GLN A 27 15.60 -5.04 10.92
CA GLN A 27 14.42 -4.22 11.17
C GLN A 27 13.56 -4.12 9.90
N ILE A 28 12.34 -4.65 9.96
CA ILE A 28 11.36 -4.60 8.87
C ILE A 28 10.27 -3.60 9.22
N ASP A 29 10.09 -2.59 8.37
CA ASP A 29 9.06 -1.58 8.53
C ASP A 29 8.05 -1.64 7.39
N PHE A 30 6.81 -1.26 7.69
CA PHE A 30 5.75 -0.99 6.72
C PHE A 30 5.39 0.49 6.77
N LEU A 31 5.70 1.25 5.73
CA LEU A 31 5.33 2.67 5.66
C LEU A 31 3.89 2.81 5.16
N CYS A 32 3.00 3.18 6.09
CA CYS A 32 1.64 3.57 5.82
C CYS A 32 1.62 5.02 5.28
N GLY A 33 1.50 5.14 3.96
CA GLY A 33 1.40 6.43 3.26
C GLY A 33 0.05 7.11 3.46
N ASN A 34 -1.00 6.30 3.54
CA ASN A 34 -2.37 6.66 3.87
C ASN A 34 -3.08 5.41 4.45
N ILE A 35 -4.24 5.58 5.06
CA ILE A 35 -4.93 4.48 5.77
C ILE A 35 -5.32 3.29 4.87
N VAL A 36 -5.52 3.49 3.57
CA VAL A 36 -5.81 2.39 2.61
C VAL A 36 -4.66 1.39 2.55
N ASP A 37 -3.43 1.86 2.74
CA ASP A 37 -2.22 1.03 2.70
C ASP A 37 -2.28 0.02 3.85
N TYR A 38 -2.62 0.50 5.05
CA TYR A 38 -2.85 -0.36 6.21
C TYR A 38 -4.02 -1.32 5.98
N ILE A 39 -5.14 -0.86 5.41
CA ILE A 39 -6.29 -1.74 5.10
C ILE A 39 -5.88 -2.87 4.14
N CYS A 40 -5.00 -2.60 3.19
CA CYS A 40 -4.48 -3.63 2.28
C CYS A 40 -3.48 -4.58 2.96
N PHE A 41 -2.77 -4.10 3.98
CA PHE A 41 -1.69 -4.83 4.63
C PHE A 41 -2.12 -5.57 5.92
N LYS A 42 -3.21 -5.16 6.57
CA LYS A 42 -3.60 -5.65 7.91
C LYS A 42 -3.71 -7.18 8.03
N ASN A 43 -4.18 -7.85 6.97
CA ASN A 43 -4.30 -9.31 6.96
C ASN A 43 -2.93 -9.99 6.95
N ILE A 44 -1.96 -9.39 6.24
CA ILE A 44 -0.56 -9.84 6.21
C ILE A 44 0.11 -9.52 7.55
N TYR A 45 -0.16 -8.33 8.08
CA TYR A 45 0.41 -7.87 9.34
C TYR A 45 0.11 -8.83 10.50
N ALA A 46 -1.11 -9.36 10.57
CA ALA A 46 -1.51 -10.36 11.56
C ALA A 46 -0.67 -11.65 11.50
N LEU A 47 -0.06 -11.97 10.35
CA LEU A 47 0.80 -13.14 10.15
C LEU A 47 2.30 -12.82 10.32
N MET A 48 2.67 -11.56 10.51
CA MET A 48 4.06 -11.10 10.53
C MET A 48 4.32 -10.18 11.74
N PRO A 49 4.43 -10.73 12.96
CA PRO A 49 4.49 -9.94 14.19
C PRO A 49 5.72 -9.02 14.29
N ASN A 50 6.79 -9.33 13.55
CA ASN A 50 8.05 -8.58 13.62
C ASN A 50 8.10 -7.31 12.74
N ILE A 51 7.00 -6.98 12.05
CA ILE A 51 6.94 -5.79 11.19
C ILE A 51 6.46 -4.59 12.00
N ARG A 52 7.13 -3.44 11.89
CA ARG A 52 6.63 -2.21 12.53
C ARG A 52 5.86 -1.36 11.55
N ILE A 53 4.69 -0.91 11.94
CA ILE A 53 3.89 0.01 11.12
C ILE A 53 4.39 1.43 11.39
N ILE A 54 4.75 2.14 10.32
CA ILE A 54 5.25 3.51 10.38
C ILE A 54 4.23 4.44 9.72
N ALA A 55 3.82 5.50 10.40
CA ALA A 55 2.94 6.51 9.85
C ALA A 55 3.72 7.54 9.02
N ARG A 56 3.20 7.92 7.84
CA ARG A 56 3.83 8.99 7.04
C ARG A 56 3.88 10.35 7.74
N ASN A 57 2.86 10.65 8.54
CA ASN A 57 2.67 11.91 9.25
C ASN A 57 1.68 11.74 10.41
N LYS A 58 1.52 12.78 11.24
CA LYS A 58 0.61 12.79 12.40
C LYS A 58 -0.85 12.47 12.04
N LYS A 59 -1.32 12.89 10.85
CA LYS A 59 -2.68 12.58 10.37
C LYS A 59 -2.88 11.08 10.19
N VAL A 60 -1.96 10.40 9.51
CA VAL A 60 -2.02 8.94 9.34
C VAL A 60 -1.86 8.23 10.69
N LYS A 61 -1.00 8.74 11.59
CA LYS A 61 -0.88 8.20 12.95
C LYS A 61 -2.24 8.22 13.67
N LYS A 62 -2.96 9.34 13.65
CA LYS A 62 -4.30 9.45 14.25
C LYS A 62 -5.29 8.44 13.66
N GLN A 63 -5.23 8.20 12.35
CA GLN A 63 -6.08 7.18 11.70
C GLN A 63 -5.70 5.76 12.10
N LEU A 64 -4.40 5.45 12.24
CA LEU A 64 -3.92 4.15 12.69
C LEU A 64 -4.30 3.84 14.15
N LEU A 65 -4.33 4.86 15.02
CA LEU A 65 -4.80 4.71 16.40
C LEU A 65 -6.26 4.22 16.48
N GLN A 66 -7.11 4.58 15.51
CA GLN A 66 -8.49 4.08 15.43
C GLN A 66 -8.56 2.56 15.19
N TYR A 67 -7.46 1.95 14.74
CA TYR A 67 -7.31 0.51 14.57
C TYR A 67 -6.45 -0.13 15.67
N GLY A 68 -6.17 0.59 16.78
CA GLY A 68 -5.34 0.09 17.87
C GLY A 68 -3.85 0.05 17.55
N ILE A 69 -3.40 0.75 16.50
CA ILE A 69 -1.99 0.76 16.09
C ILE A 69 -1.34 2.09 16.49
N ASP A 70 -0.51 2.07 17.54
CA ASP A 70 0.37 3.21 17.87
C ASP A 70 1.65 3.16 17.03
N ALA A 71 1.60 3.82 15.88
CA ALA A 71 2.72 3.86 14.95
C ALA A 71 3.63 5.08 15.22
N PRO A 72 4.97 4.91 15.22
CA PRO A 72 5.88 6.05 15.12
C PRO A 72 5.72 6.75 13.76
N VAL A 73 6.10 8.03 13.70
CA VAL A 73 5.99 8.85 12.49
C VAL A 73 7.34 8.89 11.78
N TYR A 74 7.34 8.77 10.45
CA TYR A 74 8.52 8.99 9.60
C TYR A 74 9.24 10.31 9.97
N PRO A 75 10.58 10.35 10.01
CA PRO A 75 11.54 9.35 9.51
C PRO A 75 11.80 8.16 10.45
N ASN A 76 12.24 7.07 9.84
CA ASN A 76 12.63 5.80 10.48
C ASN A 76 13.78 5.18 9.69
N PHE A 77 14.54 4.24 10.27
CA PHE A 77 15.78 3.72 9.66
C PHE A 77 15.80 2.18 9.56
N PRO A 78 14.98 1.58 8.67
CA PRO A 78 14.88 0.13 8.56
C PRO A 78 15.95 -0.50 7.68
N ASP A 79 16.06 -1.83 7.75
CA ASP A 79 16.81 -2.64 6.78
C ASP A 79 15.94 -3.02 5.58
N VAL A 80 14.67 -3.30 5.86
CA VAL A 80 13.66 -3.66 4.87
C VAL A 80 12.47 -2.74 5.03
N ILE A 81 12.00 -2.16 3.93
CA ILE A 81 10.83 -1.30 3.93
C ILE A 81 9.79 -1.81 2.92
N ILE A 82 8.58 -2.03 3.41
CA ILE A 82 7.40 -2.37 2.62
C ILE A 82 6.57 -1.09 2.44
N MET A 83 6.21 -0.74 1.21
CA MET A 83 5.48 0.50 0.96
C MET A 83 4.70 0.55 -0.36
N ALA A 84 3.83 1.55 -0.42
CA ALA A 84 3.34 2.20 -1.62
C ALA A 84 4.41 2.56 -2.67
N ARG A 85 4.08 2.42 -3.97
CA ARG A 85 4.91 2.92 -5.10
C ARG A 85 5.45 4.34 -4.91
N HIS A 86 4.65 5.24 -4.32
CA HIS A 86 4.91 6.69 -4.32
C HIS A 86 5.96 7.15 -3.29
N LEU A 87 6.47 6.25 -2.45
CA LEU A 87 7.26 6.62 -1.27
C LEU A 87 8.75 6.22 -1.37
N THR A 88 9.19 5.58 -2.45
CA THR A 88 10.58 5.08 -2.59
C THR A 88 11.63 6.16 -2.39
N ARG A 89 11.36 7.38 -2.86
CA ARG A 89 12.27 8.53 -2.70
C ARG A 89 12.58 8.90 -1.25
N LYS A 90 11.71 8.52 -0.29
CA LYS A 90 11.92 8.75 1.14
C LYS A 90 13.02 7.87 1.75
N TYR A 91 13.40 6.79 1.07
CA TYR A 91 14.40 5.84 1.55
C TYR A 91 15.58 5.80 0.55
N PRO A 92 16.44 6.84 0.55
CA PRO A 92 17.48 7.01 -0.47
C PRO A 92 18.70 6.10 -0.30
N VAL A 93 18.79 5.34 0.78
CA VAL A 93 19.89 4.40 1.03
C VAL A 93 19.68 3.15 0.15
N LYS A 94 20.71 2.79 -0.63
CA LYS A 94 20.66 1.62 -1.53
C LYS A 94 20.65 0.28 -0.77
N LYS A 95 21.26 0.24 0.43
CA LYS A 95 21.30 -0.94 1.30
C LYS A 95 19.94 -1.31 1.88
N ILE A 96 19.00 -0.36 1.97
CA ILE A 96 17.63 -0.63 2.40
C ILE A 96 16.91 -1.39 1.29
N LYS A 97 16.47 -2.62 1.59
CA LYS A 97 15.65 -3.45 0.70
C LYS A 97 14.25 -2.89 0.61
N LYS A 98 13.76 -2.65 -0.60
CA LYS A 98 12.48 -2.01 -0.86
C LYS A 98 11.52 -3.01 -1.48
N ILE A 99 10.46 -3.31 -0.76
CA ILE A 99 9.35 -4.14 -1.22
C ILE A 99 8.17 -3.22 -1.52
N GLY A 100 7.73 -3.24 -2.77
CA GLY A 100 6.61 -2.44 -3.23
C GLY A 100 5.32 -3.23 -3.23
N MET A 101 4.21 -2.59 -2.88
CA MET A 101 2.88 -3.18 -3.04
C MET A 101 1.89 -2.21 -3.65
N ARG A 102 0.82 -2.78 -4.20
CA ARG A 102 -0.33 -2.04 -4.75
C ARG A 102 -1.28 -1.61 -3.63
N HIS A 103 -1.89 -0.43 -3.78
CA HIS A 103 -2.98 0.05 -2.91
C HIS A 103 -4.36 -0.43 -3.38
N GLY A 104 -4.39 -1.10 -4.53
CA GLY A 104 -5.60 -1.57 -5.21
C GLY A 104 -5.24 -2.39 -6.45
N ALA A 105 -6.15 -3.27 -6.85
CA ALA A 105 -6.06 -4.03 -8.09
C ALA A 105 -6.35 -3.10 -9.28
N TYR A 106 -5.31 -2.43 -9.77
CA TYR A 106 -5.42 -1.49 -10.89
C TYR A 106 -5.11 -2.18 -12.21
N HIS A 107 -6.04 -3.01 -12.69
CA HIS A 107 -5.90 -3.68 -13.99
C HIS A 107 -6.17 -2.74 -15.18
N PHE A 108 -6.93 -1.68 -14.94
CA PHE A 108 -7.34 -0.70 -15.96
C PHE A 108 -6.42 0.53 -16.03
N LYS A 109 -5.41 0.64 -15.15
CA LYS A 109 -4.47 1.78 -15.17
C LYS A 109 -3.12 1.33 -15.67
N ASP A 110 -2.62 2.06 -16.66
CA ASP A 110 -1.27 1.85 -17.17
C ASP A 110 -0.18 2.05 -16.11
N PHE A 111 0.93 1.35 -16.32
CA PHE A 111 2.14 1.54 -15.54
C PHE A 111 2.79 2.88 -15.89
N ILE A 112 2.65 3.85 -14.99
CA ILE A 112 3.06 5.25 -15.25
C ILE A 112 4.54 5.40 -15.65
N ASN A 113 5.46 4.66 -15.02
CA ASN A 113 6.90 4.82 -15.30
C ASN A 113 7.75 3.65 -14.79
N LYS A 114 8.47 2.95 -15.68
CA LYS A 114 9.33 1.81 -15.32
C LYS A 114 10.39 2.11 -14.26
N LYS A 115 11.00 3.31 -14.25
CA LYS A 115 12.02 3.73 -13.27
C LYS A 115 11.46 3.71 -11.84
N LYS A 116 10.18 4.05 -11.65
CA LYS A 116 9.55 4.07 -10.32
C LYS A 116 9.33 2.67 -9.75
N TYR A 117 9.00 1.71 -10.61
CA TYR A 117 8.80 0.31 -10.21
C TYR A 117 10.12 -0.42 -10.03
N ASN A 118 11.09 -0.18 -10.92
CA ASN A 118 12.43 -0.77 -10.82
C ASN A 118 13.31 -0.13 -9.71
N ALA A 119 12.82 0.90 -9.03
CA ALA A 119 13.44 1.43 -7.81
C ALA A 119 13.23 0.51 -6.60
N PHE A 120 12.32 -0.45 -6.69
CA PHE A 120 12.12 -1.50 -5.71
C PHE A 120 13.01 -2.70 -6.02
N ASP A 121 13.38 -3.45 -4.98
CA ASP A 121 14.02 -4.75 -5.12
C ASP A 121 13.00 -5.80 -5.57
N ILE A 122 11.77 -5.72 -5.03
CA ILE A 122 10.62 -6.54 -5.39
C ILE A 122 9.38 -5.65 -5.42
N TYR A 123 8.50 -5.83 -6.41
CA TYR A 123 7.23 -5.13 -6.51
C TYR A 123 6.08 -6.12 -6.71
N PHE A 124 5.19 -6.21 -5.73
CA PHE A 124 4.06 -7.12 -5.77
C PHE A 124 2.96 -6.66 -6.73
N VAL A 125 2.53 -7.58 -7.58
CA VAL A 125 1.42 -7.44 -8.52
C VAL A 125 0.36 -8.51 -8.23
N THR A 126 -0.85 -8.30 -8.74
CA THR A 126 -2.02 -9.09 -8.38
C THR A 126 -2.15 -10.39 -9.18
N SER A 127 -1.55 -10.48 -10.37
CA SER A 127 -1.67 -11.67 -11.22
C SER A 127 -0.46 -11.89 -12.13
N LYS A 128 -0.34 -13.11 -12.67
CA LYS A 128 0.64 -13.43 -13.71
C LYS A 128 0.44 -12.61 -14.98
N SER A 129 -0.82 -12.31 -15.35
CA SER A 129 -1.11 -11.45 -16.52
C SER A 129 -0.61 -10.03 -16.31
N GLU A 130 -0.79 -9.46 -15.10
CA GLU A 130 -0.24 -8.16 -14.74
C GLU A 130 1.29 -8.16 -14.77
N GLN A 131 1.93 -9.23 -14.26
CA GLN A 131 3.38 -9.39 -14.33
C GLN A 131 3.88 -9.38 -15.78
N LYS A 132 3.26 -10.16 -16.68
CA LYS A 132 3.60 -10.18 -18.11
C LYS A 132 3.46 -8.77 -18.73
N ALA A 133 2.37 -8.07 -18.44
CA ALA A 133 2.15 -6.71 -18.92
C ALA A 133 3.18 -5.69 -18.38
N ALA A 134 3.66 -5.89 -17.15
CA ALA A 134 4.71 -5.08 -16.54
C ALA A 134 6.07 -5.35 -17.19
N ILE A 135 6.43 -6.61 -17.39
CA ILE A 135 7.69 -7.03 -18.04
C ILE A 135 7.76 -6.49 -19.47
N ALA A 136 6.68 -6.58 -20.24
CA ALA A 136 6.60 -6.02 -21.59
C ALA A 136 6.86 -4.49 -21.63
N ARG A 137 6.67 -3.79 -20.50
CA ARG A 137 6.95 -2.35 -20.34
C ARG A 137 8.31 -2.07 -19.68
N GLY A 138 9.17 -3.09 -19.54
CA GLY A 138 10.49 -2.99 -18.94
C GLY A 138 10.50 -2.92 -17.41
N ILE A 139 9.44 -3.38 -16.75
CA ILE A 139 9.37 -3.50 -15.29
C ILE A 139 9.71 -4.94 -14.90
N VAL A 140 10.94 -5.15 -14.44
CA VAL A 140 11.54 -6.49 -14.28
C VAL A 140 11.53 -7.01 -12.84
N LYS A 141 11.10 -6.19 -11.88
CA LYS A 141 11.12 -6.53 -10.45
C LYS A 141 9.77 -7.01 -9.91
N THR A 142 8.86 -7.44 -10.79
CA THR A 142 7.48 -7.76 -10.40
C THR A 142 7.30 -9.21 -9.98
N VAL A 143 6.51 -9.45 -8.92
CA VAL A 143 6.17 -10.78 -8.41
C VAL A 143 4.65 -10.88 -8.20
N PRO A 144 3.97 -11.87 -8.80
CA PRO A 144 2.52 -12.03 -8.66
C PRO A 144 2.18 -12.72 -7.34
N ILE A 145 1.39 -12.06 -6.49
CA ILE A 145 1.01 -12.58 -5.16
C ILE A 145 -0.50 -12.53 -4.88
N GLY A 146 -1.33 -12.13 -5.84
CA GLY A 146 -2.74 -11.86 -5.57
C GLY A 146 -2.95 -10.50 -4.90
N PHE A 147 -4.08 -10.36 -4.21
CA PHE A 147 -4.42 -9.12 -3.50
C PHE A 147 -4.88 -9.41 -2.06
N PRO A 148 -3.95 -9.42 -1.09
CA PRO A 148 -4.23 -9.91 0.27
C PRO A 148 -5.41 -9.25 1.01
N LYS A 149 -5.82 -8.05 0.57
CA LYS A 149 -7.00 -7.36 1.08
C LYS A 149 -8.28 -8.19 0.92
N ILE A 150 -8.40 -8.97 -0.15
CA ILE A 150 -9.63 -9.72 -0.47
C ILE A 150 -9.60 -11.18 0.01
N ASP A 151 -8.49 -11.65 0.60
CA ASP A 151 -8.36 -13.03 1.06
C ASP A 151 -9.49 -13.45 2.02
N ASN A 152 -9.91 -12.55 2.90
CA ASN A 152 -11.00 -12.81 3.85
C ASN A 152 -12.37 -13.00 3.16
N ALA A 153 -12.57 -12.43 1.97
CA ALA A 153 -13.82 -12.60 1.22
C ALA A 153 -14.01 -14.05 0.77
N PHE A 154 -12.91 -14.81 0.60
CA PHE A 154 -12.95 -16.22 0.24
C PHE A 154 -12.99 -17.16 1.45
N LYS A 155 -12.63 -16.68 2.65
CA LYS A 155 -12.61 -17.50 3.89
C LYS A 155 -13.90 -17.41 4.69
N ASN A 156 -14.47 -16.20 4.82
CA ASN A 156 -15.61 -15.95 5.71
C ASN A 156 -16.82 -15.53 4.88
N ASN A 157 -17.58 -16.50 4.37
CA ASN A 157 -18.78 -16.25 3.57
C ASN A 157 -20.00 -15.92 4.44
N ASN A 158 -19.88 -14.96 5.34
CA ASN A 158 -20.92 -14.61 6.31
C ASN A 158 -21.91 -13.59 5.71
N LEU A 159 -22.41 -13.90 4.51
CA LEU A 159 -23.25 -12.99 3.71
C LEU A 159 -24.55 -12.66 4.43
N ASP A 160 -25.15 -13.63 5.13
CA ASP A 160 -26.44 -13.47 5.82
C ASP A 160 -26.36 -12.45 6.95
N LYS A 161 -25.23 -12.41 7.69
CA LYS A 161 -24.97 -11.37 8.69
C LYS A 161 -25.02 -9.96 8.08
N TYR A 162 -24.45 -9.78 6.89
CA TYR A 162 -24.45 -8.48 6.22
C TYR A 162 -25.82 -8.14 5.63
N LYS A 163 -26.53 -9.12 5.06
CA LYS A 163 -27.91 -8.95 4.58
C LYS A 163 -28.84 -8.50 5.70
N ALA A 164 -28.78 -9.16 6.86
CA ALA A 164 -29.55 -8.78 8.04
C ALA A 164 -29.20 -7.36 8.51
N LYS A 165 -27.89 -7.04 8.61
CA LYS A 165 -27.45 -5.70 9.03
C LYS A 165 -27.91 -4.58 8.08
N LEU A 166 -28.00 -4.86 6.78
CA LEU A 166 -28.38 -3.90 5.75
C LEU A 166 -29.88 -3.95 5.41
N ASN A 167 -30.67 -4.76 6.13
CA ASN A 167 -32.09 -4.99 5.84
C ASN A 167 -32.37 -5.37 4.37
N ILE A 168 -31.48 -6.17 3.77
CA ILE A 168 -31.64 -6.63 2.39
C ILE A 168 -32.78 -7.66 2.33
N ASN A 169 -33.80 -7.39 1.52
CA ASN A 169 -34.90 -8.32 1.30
C ASN A 169 -34.41 -9.58 0.57
N PRO A 170 -34.52 -10.78 1.18
CA PRO A 170 -34.05 -12.01 0.56
C PRO A 170 -34.88 -12.46 -0.65
N HIS A 171 -36.09 -11.90 -0.85
CA HIS A 171 -36.99 -12.23 -1.94
C HIS A 171 -36.82 -11.35 -3.19
N LEU A 172 -35.94 -10.35 -3.13
CA LEU A 172 -35.65 -9.45 -4.24
C LEU A 172 -34.22 -9.59 -4.71
N ASN A 173 -34.01 -9.39 -6.01
CA ASN A 173 -32.66 -9.27 -6.55
C ASN A 173 -32.02 -7.99 -6.02
N THR A 174 -30.83 -8.11 -5.44
CA THR A 174 -30.06 -6.96 -4.93
C THR A 174 -29.11 -6.45 -6.00
N ILE A 175 -29.22 -5.17 -6.35
CA ILE A 175 -28.28 -4.49 -7.25
C ILE A 175 -27.25 -3.74 -6.39
N ILE A 176 -25.97 -4.05 -6.56
CA ILE A 176 -24.86 -3.30 -5.95
C ILE A 176 -24.29 -2.40 -7.03
N PHE A 177 -24.38 -1.10 -6.80
CA PHE A 177 -23.83 -0.08 -7.69
C PHE A 177 -22.69 0.66 -6.99
N SER A 178 -21.61 0.92 -7.72
CA SER A 178 -20.52 1.79 -7.26
C SER A 178 -20.00 2.64 -8.41
N ALA A 179 -19.90 3.94 -8.19
CA ALA A 179 -19.31 4.88 -9.14
C ALA A 179 -17.95 5.39 -8.62
N THR A 180 -17.04 5.73 -9.53
CA THR A 180 -15.83 6.47 -9.16
C THR A 180 -16.18 7.92 -8.84
N TRP A 181 -15.34 8.65 -8.10
CA TRP A 181 -15.61 10.05 -7.76
C TRP A 181 -15.78 10.94 -8.99
N ASP A 182 -16.90 11.66 -9.06
CA ASP A 182 -17.19 12.62 -10.12
C ASP A 182 -16.64 14.02 -9.82
N LYS A 183 -15.31 14.15 -9.86
CA LYS A 183 -14.66 15.47 -9.91
C LYS A 183 -14.23 15.88 -11.30
N LYS A 184 -14.46 15.02 -12.30
CA LYS A 184 -13.88 15.14 -13.64
C LYS A 184 -14.84 14.68 -14.75
N GLY A 185 -16.12 14.41 -14.46
CA GLY A 185 -17.09 13.91 -15.45
C GLY A 185 -16.85 12.46 -15.88
N TYR A 186 -16.03 11.69 -15.14
CA TYR A 186 -15.73 10.30 -15.47
C TYR A 186 -16.74 9.31 -14.88
N ALA A 187 -17.46 9.73 -13.85
CA ALA A 187 -18.63 9.02 -13.38
C ALA A 187 -19.82 9.87 -13.77
N ALA A 188 -20.72 9.31 -14.57
CA ALA A 188 -21.96 9.98 -14.96
C ALA A 188 -22.95 10.01 -13.79
N SER A 189 -22.52 10.35 -12.57
CA SER A 189 -23.37 10.36 -11.38
C SER A 189 -24.57 11.29 -11.52
N ASP A 190 -24.39 12.38 -12.27
CA ASP A 190 -25.43 13.33 -12.68
C ASP A 190 -26.55 12.71 -13.53
N LYS A 191 -26.33 11.53 -14.13
CA LYS A 191 -27.34 10.80 -14.90
C LYS A 191 -28.22 9.88 -14.05
N TRP A 192 -27.96 9.77 -12.75
CA TRP A 192 -28.63 8.83 -11.86
C TRP A 192 -29.32 9.48 -10.66
N ASP A 193 -29.33 10.81 -10.57
CA ASP A 193 -30.18 11.53 -9.62
C ASP A 193 -31.64 11.30 -10.02
N VAL A 194 -32.33 10.45 -9.26
CA VAL A 194 -33.80 10.27 -9.24
C VAL A 194 -34.31 10.78 -7.90
#